data_AF-A0A8J5NG85-F1
#
_entry.id   AF-A0A8J5NG85-F1
#
_cell.length_a   1.000
_cell.length_b   1.000
_cell.length_c   1.000
_cell.angle_alpha   90.00
_cell.angle_beta   90.00
_cell.angle_gamma   90.00
#
_symmetry.space_group_name_H-M   'P 1'
#
loop_
_entity.id
_entity.type
_entity.pdbx_description
1 polymer ?
#
loop_
_entity_poly.entity_id
_entity_poly.type
_entity_poly.pdbx_seq_one_letter_code
_entity_poly.pdbx_strand_id
1 'polypeptide(L)'
;MPVPQSINGTCANFLPLRARVTQETPVNKFLQQTQDDFWEYTENSNVGMVDIHRACGTVRDEISNRALFLFQPFEPKKPSSSAANEMKWVTMAQSEVRMPQPYAVVFEVAKTVDDGYKLSFAYDDQAWSEEAAEKEVELIESILLTLIAGAGKEDKIGDSTSLLA
;
A
#
# COMPACT_ATOMS: atom_id res chain seq x y z
N MET A 1 -3.96 -10.09 25.73
CA MET A 1 -4.63 -10.89 24.68
C MET A 1 -3.70 -12.03 24.28
N PRO A 2 -4.21 -13.19 23.83
CA PRO A 2 -3.37 -14.19 23.15
C PRO A 2 -2.63 -13.52 21.99
N VAL A 3 -1.47 -14.07 21.62
CA VAL A 3 -0.60 -13.52 20.55
C VAL A 3 -1.44 -13.39 19.26
N PRO A 4 -1.77 -12.18 18.77
CA PRO A 4 -2.71 -12.01 17.64
C PRO A 4 -2.27 -12.76 16.38
N GLN A 5 -0.96 -12.99 16.25
CA GLN A 5 -0.33 -13.75 15.17
C GLN A 5 -0.72 -15.24 15.12
N SER A 6 -1.35 -15.79 16.16
CA SER A 6 -1.81 -17.18 16.19
C SER A 6 -3.30 -17.36 15.84
N ILE A 7 -4.02 -16.27 15.56
CA ILE A 7 -5.45 -16.29 15.26
C ILE A 7 -5.66 -16.06 13.76
N ASN A 8 -6.34 -16.99 13.11
CA ASN A 8 -6.88 -16.76 11.77
C ASN A 8 -8.11 -15.86 11.89
N GLY A 9 -7.96 -14.57 11.59
CA GLY A 9 -9.03 -13.58 11.66
C GLY A 9 -8.60 -12.24 11.07
N THR A 10 -9.54 -11.30 10.98
CA THR A 10 -9.28 -9.92 10.52
C THR A 10 -8.55 -9.14 11.62
N CYS A 11 -7.24 -9.35 11.72
CA CYS A 11 -6.39 -8.66 12.69
C CYS A 11 -5.71 -7.42 12.10
N ALA A 12 -5.91 -7.13 10.81
CA ALA A 12 -5.37 -5.93 10.17
C ALA A 12 -6.16 -4.69 10.62
N ASN A 13 -5.44 -3.67 11.09
CA ASN A 13 -5.98 -2.34 11.28
C ASN A 13 -5.41 -1.42 10.20
N PHE A 14 -6.26 -0.57 9.62
CA PHE A 14 -5.85 0.42 8.63
C PHE A 14 -5.66 1.76 9.31
N LEU A 15 -4.54 2.43 9.02
CA LEU A 15 -4.19 3.70 9.63
C LEU A 15 -4.20 4.82 8.57
N PRO A 16 -4.75 6.00 8.88
CA PRO A 16 -4.80 7.11 7.93
C PRO A 16 -3.45 7.83 7.90
N LEU A 17 -2.58 7.52 6.95
CA LEU A 17 -1.28 8.18 6.82
C LEU A 17 -1.43 9.61 6.25
N ARG A 18 -0.79 10.60 6.89
CA ARG A 18 -0.69 11.97 6.37
C ARG A 18 0.74 12.32 6.00
N ALA A 19 1.07 12.24 4.71
CA ALA A 19 2.32 12.76 4.19
C ALA A 19 2.18 14.23 3.77
N ARG A 20 3.18 15.07 4.10
CA ARG A 20 3.30 16.44 3.57
C ARG A 20 4.59 16.53 2.76
N VAL A 21 4.46 16.68 1.46
CA VAL A 21 5.60 16.75 0.54
C VAL A 21 5.45 17.97 -0.37
N THR A 22 6.57 18.58 -0.70
CA THR A 22 6.68 19.68 -1.68
C THR A 22 7.69 19.30 -2.74
N GLN A 23 7.66 19.94 -3.90
CA GLN A 23 8.67 19.70 -4.95
C GLN A 23 10.10 19.99 -4.44
N GLU A 24 10.26 20.89 -3.48
CA GLU A 24 11.55 21.22 -2.89
C GLU A 24 12.02 20.24 -1.80
N THR A 25 11.17 19.29 -1.39
CA THR A 25 11.51 18.33 -0.36
C THR A 25 12.61 17.39 -0.86
N PRO A 26 13.76 17.29 -0.18
CA PRO A 26 14.79 16.30 -0.53
C PRO A 26 14.26 14.87 -0.38
N VAL A 27 14.59 13.99 -1.33
CA VAL A 27 14.13 12.59 -1.33
C VAL A 27 14.56 11.87 -0.06
N ASN A 28 15.81 12.02 0.37
CA ASN A 28 16.33 11.40 1.60
C ASN A 28 15.54 11.84 2.85
N LYS A 29 15.19 13.13 2.94
CA LYS A 29 14.39 13.68 4.03
C LYS A 29 12.97 13.13 4.01
N PHE A 30 12.37 12.99 2.82
CA PHE A 30 11.05 12.40 2.67
C PHE A 30 11.02 10.92 3.10
N LEU A 31 12.03 10.14 2.71
CA LEU A 31 12.16 8.73 3.11
C LEU A 31 12.36 8.59 4.62
N GLN A 32 13.24 9.41 5.21
CA GLN A 32 13.46 9.43 6.65
C GLN A 32 12.16 9.78 7.40
N GLN A 33 11.47 10.84 6.98
CA GLN A 33 10.20 11.23 7.61
C GLN A 33 9.14 10.14 7.47
N THR A 34 9.06 9.49 6.32
CA THR A 34 8.11 8.38 6.09
C THR A 34 8.39 7.21 7.04
N GLN A 35 9.67 6.91 7.31
CA GLN A 35 10.05 5.89 8.27
C GLN A 35 9.70 6.30 9.70
N ASP A 36 9.98 7.54 10.09
CA ASP A 36 9.66 8.07 11.42
C ASP A 36 8.14 8.07 11.66
N ASP A 37 7.36 8.55 10.68
CA ASP A 37 5.90 8.53 10.70
C ASP A 37 5.39 7.09 10.80
N PHE A 38 5.94 6.14 10.02
CA PHE A 38 5.52 4.75 10.11
C PHE A 38 5.66 4.20 11.55
N TRP A 39 6.77 4.50 12.22
CA TRP A 39 6.97 4.06 13.61
C TRP A 39 5.95 4.68 14.55
N GLU A 40 5.76 6.00 14.52
CA GLU A 40 4.80 6.69 15.38
C GLU A 40 3.36 6.15 15.21
N TYR A 41 2.95 5.87 13.98
CA TYR A 41 1.63 5.35 13.67
C TYR A 41 1.48 3.90 14.15
N THR A 42 2.51 3.07 13.96
CA THR A 42 2.46 1.66 14.37
C THR A 42 2.42 1.48 15.89
N GLU A 43 3.06 2.38 16.66
CA GLU A 43 2.95 2.39 18.13
C GLU A 43 1.50 2.57 18.62
N ASN A 44 0.68 3.27 17.84
CA ASN A 44 -0.73 3.55 18.14
C ASN A 44 -1.70 2.70 17.29
N SER A 45 -1.21 1.62 16.68
CA SER A 45 -1.97 0.79 15.74
C SER A 45 -3.12 -0.01 16.35
N ASN A 46 -3.30 0.04 17.67
CA ASN A 46 -4.43 -0.56 18.36
C ASN A 46 -5.70 0.31 18.35
N VAL A 47 -5.62 1.57 17.91
CA VAL A 47 -6.76 2.48 17.82
C VAL A 47 -7.46 2.31 16.48
N GLY A 48 -8.75 1.98 16.50
CA GLY A 48 -9.54 1.76 15.28
C GLY A 48 -9.92 3.07 14.58
N MET A 49 -10.15 3.00 13.27
CA MET A 49 -10.53 4.15 12.43
C MET A 49 -11.74 4.95 12.97
N VAL A 50 -12.73 4.28 13.56
CA VAL A 50 -13.91 4.93 14.16
C VAL A 50 -13.52 5.84 15.34
N ASP A 51 -12.60 5.39 16.19
CA ASP A 51 -12.16 6.17 17.34
C ASP A 51 -11.23 7.31 16.93
N ILE A 52 -10.42 7.11 15.88
CA ILE A 52 -9.62 8.18 15.26
C ILE A 52 -10.54 9.30 14.76
N HIS A 53 -11.56 8.98 13.97
CA HIS A 53 -12.52 9.97 13.48
C HIS A 53 -13.23 10.71 14.61
N ARG A 54 -13.67 9.98 15.65
CA ARG A 54 -14.29 10.55 16.85
C ARG A 54 -13.37 11.54 17.55
N ALA A 55 -12.09 11.17 17.75
CA ALA A 55 -11.10 12.05 18.39
C ALA A 55 -10.81 13.31 17.54
N CYS A 56 -10.87 13.19 16.22
CA CYS A 56 -10.71 14.31 15.30
C CYS A 56 -12.00 15.15 15.10
N GLY A 57 -13.12 14.78 15.72
CA GLY A 57 -14.41 15.46 15.52
C GLY A 57 -14.96 15.33 14.09
N THR A 58 -14.62 14.24 13.40
CA THR A 58 -15.05 13.95 12.02
C THR A 58 -15.89 12.68 11.97
N VAL A 59 -16.63 12.50 10.87
CA VAL A 59 -17.38 11.26 10.60
C VAL A 59 -16.74 10.55 9.42
N ARG A 60 -16.47 9.25 9.58
CA ARG A 60 -15.79 8.43 8.55
C ARG A 60 -16.48 8.47 7.19
N ASP A 61 -17.81 8.45 7.19
CA ASP A 61 -18.62 8.42 5.97
C ASP A 61 -18.59 9.78 5.22
N GLU A 62 -18.27 10.86 5.92
CA GLU A 62 -18.14 12.21 5.35
C GLU A 62 -16.72 12.50 4.86
N ILE A 63 -15.71 11.98 5.57
CA ILE A 63 -14.30 12.23 5.31
C ILE A 63 -13.58 10.88 5.26
N SER A 64 -13.56 10.25 4.09
CA SER A 64 -12.96 8.94 3.87
C SER A 64 -11.62 9.03 3.14
N ASN A 65 -10.69 8.14 3.51
CA ASN A 65 -9.49 7.92 2.72
C ASN A 65 -9.90 7.29 1.38
N ARG A 66 -9.47 7.91 0.28
CA ARG A 66 -9.82 7.44 -1.07
C ARG A 66 -8.82 6.45 -1.66
N ALA A 67 -7.59 6.46 -1.15
CA ALA A 67 -6.52 5.56 -1.55
C ALA A 67 -6.13 4.66 -0.39
N LEU A 68 -5.81 3.40 -0.71
CA LEU A 68 -5.25 2.43 0.21
C LEU A 68 -3.88 1.97 -0.28
N PHE A 69 -2.88 2.01 0.60
CA PHE A 69 -1.57 1.45 0.34
C PHE A 69 -1.38 0.18 1.18
N LEU A 70 -0.98 -0.92 0.55
CA LEU A 70 -0.73 -2.20 1.20
C LEU A 70 0.69 -2.67 0.92
N PHE A 71 1.43 -2.96 1.98
CA PHE A 71 2.71 -3.66 1.88
C PHE A 71 2.60 -5.00 2.59
N GLN A 72 2.78 -6.09 1.84
CA GLN A 72 2.69 -7.45 2.34
C GLN A 72 4.09 -8.10 2.34
N PRO A 73 4.82 -8.07 3.48
CA PRO A 73 6.17 -8.62 3.57
C PRO A 73 6.21 -10.15 3.67
N PHE A 74 5.10 -10.84 3.38
CA PHE A 74 5.01 -12.28 3.52
C PHE A 74 5.80 -12.99 2.43
N GLU A 75 6.67 -13.92 2.83
CA GLU A 75 7.33 -14.80 1.88
C GLU A 75 6.27 -15.65 1.15
N PRO A 76 6.18 -15.56 -0.18
CA PRO A 76 5.26 -16.39 -0.92
C PRO A 76 5.67 -17.86 -0.75
N LYS A 77 4.70 -18.71 -0.42
CA LYS A 77 4.99 -20.13 -0.27
C LYS A 77 5.32 -20.72 -1.64
N LYS A 78 6.52 -21.28 -1.77
CA LYS A 78 6.88 -22.09 -2.93
C LYS A 78 5.82 -23.20 -3.11
N PRO A 79 5.28 -23.40 -4.32
CA PRO A 79 4.36 -24.49 -4.56
C PRO A 79 5.09 -25.79 -4.20
N SER A 80 4.63 -26.49 -3.17
CA SER A 80 5.21 -27.78 -2.83
C SER A 80 4.66 -28.83 -3.80
N SER A 81 5.52 -29.72 -4.28
CA SER A 81 5.20 -30.83 -5.19
C SER A 81 4.24 -31.90 -4.63
N SER A 82 3.61 -31.65 -3.47
CA SER A 82 2.62 -32.55 -2.87
C SER A 82 1.20 -32.02 -3.12
N ALA A 83 0.36 -32.88 -3.70
CA ALA A 83 -1.05 -32.61 -3.99
C ALA A 83 -1.88 -32.16 -2.76
N ALA A 84 -1.40 -32.39 -1.54
CA ALA A 84 -2.04 -31.96 -0.30
C ALA A 84 -1.94 -30.44 -0.04
N ASN A 85 -0.95 -29.76 -0.59
CA ASN A 85 -0.77 -28.30 -0.45
C ASN A 85 -1.40 -27.52 -1.61
N GLU A 86 -1.63 -28.16 -2.75
CA GLU A 86 -2.38 -27.58 -3.88
C GLU A 86 -3.81 -27.23 -3.44
N MET A 87 -4.47 -28.10 -2.68
CA MET A 87 -5.86 -27.87 -2.23
C MET A 87 -6.04 -26.62 -1.35
N LYS A 88 -5.01 -26.19 -0.61
CA LYS A 88 -5.13 -25.05 0.33
C LYS A 88 -5.13 -23.69 -0.36
N TRP A 89 -4.51 -23.59 -1.54
CA TRP A 89 -4.45 -22.36 -2.34
C TRP A 89 -5.43 -22.35 -3.50
N VAL A 90 -5.80 -23.53 -4.01
CA VAL A 90 -6.89 -23.70 -4.97
C VAL A 90 -8.17 -23.05 -4.46
N THR A 91 -8.45 -23.06 -3.15
CA THR A 91 -9.62 -22.36 -2.60
C THR A 91 -9.58 -20.84 -2.78
N MET A 92 -8.42 -20.19 -2.80
CA MET A 92 -8.31 -18.74 -3.06
C MET A 92 -8.33 -18.43 -4.57
N ALA A 93 -7.68 -19.27 -5.39
CA ALA A 93 -7.68 -19.11 -6.84
C ALA A 93 -9.02 -19.47 -7.51
N GLN A 94 -9.82 -20.36 -6.88
CA GLN A 94 -11.18 -20.72 -7.29
C GLN A 94 -12.26 -19.94 -6.52
N SER A 95 -11.87 -19.09 -5.56
CA SER A 95 -12.84 -18.27 -4.83
C SER A 95 -13.34 -17.16 -5.73
N GLU A 96 -14.62 -17.25 -6.12
CA GLU A 96 -15.36 -16.15 -6.75
C GLU A 96 -15.72 -15.03 -5.75
N VAL A 97 -15.40 -15.21 -4.45
CA VAL A 97 -15.60 -14.18 -3.43
C VAL A 97 -14.63 -13.04 -3.69
N ARG A 98 -15.13 -12.00 -4.34
CA ARG A 98 -14.45 -10.71 -4.38
C ARG A 98 -14.49 -10.08 -3.00
N MET A 99 -13.34 -9.67 -2.49
CA MET A 99 -13.28 -8.81 -1.31
C MET A 99 -13.47 -7.37 -1.82
N PRO A 100 -14.65 -6.75 -1.62
CA PRO A 100 -14.85 -5.37 -2.05
C PRO A 100 -13.90 -4.47 -1.25
N GLN A 101 -13.06 -3.73 -1.97
CA GLN A 101 -12.19 -2.71 -1.39
C GLN A 101 -12.90 -1.37 -1.57
N PRO A 102 -13.41 -0.74 -0.50
CA PRO A 102 -14.17 0.51 -0.60
C PRO A 102 -13.23 1.72 -0.74
N TYR A 103 -12.33 1.66 -1.71
CA TYR A 103 -11.34 2.68 -2.03
C TYR A 103 -11.36 2.93 -3.53
N ALA A 104 -11.18 4.19 -3.93
CA ALA A 104 -11.10 4.55 -5.34
C ALA A 104 -9.86 3.94 -6.01
N VAL A 105 -8.77 3.81 -5.24
CA VAL A 105 -7.52 3.18 -5.67
C VAL A 105 -6.93 2.36 -4.53
N VAL A 106 -6.39 1.19 -4.85
CA VAL A 106 -5.59 0.35 -3.97
C VAL A 106 -4.25 0.06 -4.64
N PHE A 107 -3.17 0.48 -3.98
CA PHE A 107 -1.81 0.17 -4.38
C PHE A 107 -1.24 -0.91 -3.46
N GLU A 108 -0.93 -2.06 -4.01
CA GLU A 108 -0.43 -3.22 -3.26
C GLU A 108 0.98 -3.60 -3.72
N VAL A 109 1.85 -3.81 -2.75
CA VAL A 109 3.21 -4.29 -2.92
C VAL A 109 3.35 -5.63 -2.20
N ALA A 110 3.60 -6.69 -2.95
CA ALA A 110 3.75 -8.04 -2.41
C ALA A 110 5.08 -8.67 -2.85
N LYS A 111 5.72 -9.45 -1.97
CA LYS A 111 6.93 -10.20 -2.32
C LYS A 111 6.65 -11.31 -3.34
N THR A 112 7.56 -11.53 -4.26
CA THR A 112 7.54 -12.63 -5.23
C THR A 112 8.45 -13.78 -4.80
N VAL A 113 8.28 -14.97 -5.40
CA VAL A 113 9.05 -16.18 -5.06
C VAL A 113 10.55 -16.02 -5.37
N ASP A 114 10.87 -15.12 -6.29
CA ASP A 114 12.22 -14.87 -6.79
C ASP A 114 12.88 -13.65 -6.13
N ASP A 115 12.51 -13.35 -4.87
CA ASP A 115 13.05 -12.23 -4.06
C ASP A 115 12.82 -10.83 -4.69
N GLY A 116 11.79 -10.72 -5.52
CA GLY A 116 11.32 -9.47 -6.11
C GLY A 116 10.05 -8.94 -5.42
N TYR A 117 9.52 -7.84 -5.98
CA TYR A 117 8.25 -7.27 -5.57
C TYR A 117 7.30 -7.17 -6.76
N LYS A 118 6.04 -7.53 -6.54
CA LYS A 118 4.93 -7.28 -7.45
C LYS A 118 4.18 -6.03 -6.98
N LEU A 119 4.04 -5.06 -7.89
CA LEU A 119 3.18 -3.90 -7.72
C LEU A 119 1.83 -4.21 -8.36
N SER A 120 0.74 -3.96 -7.65
CA SER A 120 -0.62 -4.10 -8.16
C SER A 120 -1.37 -2.79 -7.94
N PHE A 121 -1.98 -2.27 -9.00
CA PHE A 121 -2.82 -1.07 -8.96
C PHE A 121 -4.25 -1.49 -9.28
N ALA A 122 -5.10 -1.52 -8.27
CA ALA A 122 -6.53 -1.76 -8.42
C ALA A 122 -7.29 -0.45 -8.28
N TYR A 123 -8.34 -0.26 -9.07
CA TYR A 123 -9.14 0.96 -9.05
C TYR A 123 -10.63 0.65 -9.16
N ASP A 124 -11.44 1.60 -8.70
CA ASP A 124 -12.89 1.62 -8.91
C ASP A 124 -13.19 2.25 -10.28
N ASP A 125 -13.87 1.51 -11.16
CA ASP A 125 -14.21 1.93 -12.52
C ASP A 125 -15.22 3.09 -12.57
N GLN A 126 -15.89 3.38 -11.44
CA GLN A 126 -16.73 4.58 -11.30
C GLN A 126 -15.90 5.83 -10.97
N ALA A 127 -14.70 5.65 -10.43
CA ALA A 127 -13.82 6.75 -10.03
C ALA A 127 -12.70 7.03 -11.05
N TRP A 128 -12.24 6.01 -11.76
CA TRP A 128 -11.11 6.08 -12.70
C TRP A 128 -11.45 5.39 -14.03
N SER A 129 -11.02 5.99 -15.15
CA SER A 129 -11.02 5.29 -16.44
C SER A 129 -9.77 4.40 -16.57
N GLU A 130 -9.86 3.40 -17.45
CA GLU A 130 -8.73 2.51 -17.73
C GLU A 130 -7.51 3.28 -18.22
N GLU A 131 -7.69 4.24 -19.13
CA GLU A 131 -6.60 5.05 -19.68
C GLU A 131 -5.96 5.95 -18.62
N ALA A 132 -6.74 6.42 -17.64
CA ALA A 132 -6.21 7.21 -16.53
C ALA A 132 -5.40 6.34 -15.56
N ALA A 133 -5.88 5.12 -15.28
CA ALA A 133 -5.17 4.18 -14.44
C ALA A 133 -3.84 3.71 -15.08
N GLU A 134 -3.84 3.44 -16.38
CA GLU A 134 -2.62 3.06 -17.11
C GLU A 134 -1.55 4.16 -17.05
N LYS A 135 -1.94 5.41 -17.32
CA LYS A 135 -1.01 6.55 -17.22
C LYS A 135 -0.45 6.74 -15.81
N GLU A 136 -1.27 6.52 -14.79
CA GLU A 136 -0.83 6.61 -13.40
C GLU A 136 0.17 5.49 -13.05
N VAL A 137 -0.02 4.29 -13.58
CA VAL A 137 0.92 3.17 -13.41
C VAL A 137 2.26 3.49 -14.10
N GLU A 138 2.23 3.97 -15.35
CA GLU A 138 3.44 4.40 -16.07
C GLU A 138 4.19 5.51 -15.32
N LEU A 139 3.44 6.44 -14.74
CA LEU A 139 3.96 7.51 -13.90
C LEU A 139 4.68 6.95 -12.66
N ILE A 140 4.02 6.07 -11.91
CA ILE A 140 4.61 5.45 -10.72
C ILE A 140 5.89 4.70 -11.08
N GLU A 141 5.89 3.95 -12.19
CA GLU A 141 7.08 3.25 -12.68
C GLU A 141 8.23 4.22 -12.99
N SER A 142 7.95 5.32 -13.70
CA SER A 142 8.95 6.34 -14.02
C SER A 142 9.55 6.99 -12.76
N ILE A 143 8.71 7.32 -11.78
CA ILE A 143 9.16 7.88 -10.49
C ILE A 143 10.07 6.88 -9.78
N LEU A 144 9.67 5.61 -9.70
CA LEU A 144 10.46 4.57 -9.02
C LEU A 144 11.82 4.35 -9.69
N LEU A 145 11.86 4.25 -11.01
CA LEU A 145 13.11 4.10 -11.76
C LEU A 145 14.03 5.32 -11.55
N THR A 146 13.47 6.53 -11.55
CA THR A 146 14.22 7.75 -11.29
C THR A 146 14.81 7.75 -9.88
N LEU A 147 14.01 7.40 -8.86
CA LEU A 147 14.47 7.34 -7.47
C LEU A 147 15.55 6.27 -7.26
N ILE A 148 15.45 5.12 -7.92
CA ILE A 148 16.46 4.06 -7.87
C ILE A 148 17.77 4.52 -8.52
N ALA A 149 17.71 5.17 -9.68
CA ALA A 149 18.88 5.70 -10.38
C ALA A 149 19.53 6.91 -9.67
N GLY A 150 18.73 7.66 -8.91
CA GLY A 150 19.14 8.79 -8.08
C GLY A 150 19.57 8.40 -6.66
N ALA A 151 19.47 7.13 -6.28
CA ALA A 151 19.72 6.68 -4.91
C ALA A 151 21.11 7.14 -4.41
N GLY A 152 21.12 7.92 -3.31
CA GLY A 152 22.33 8.49 -2.72
C GLY A 152 22.72 9.89 -3.21
N LYS A 153 21.95 10.50 -4.12
CA LYS A 153 22.10 11.91 -4.53
C LYS A 153 21.18 12.83 -3.72
N GLU A 154 21.47 14.13 -3.73
CA GLU A 154 20.63 15.18 -3.13
C GLU A 154 19.48 15.58 -4.07
N ASP A 155 18.76 14.60 -4.61
CA ASP A 155 17.63 14.84 -5.50
C ASP A 155 16.41 15.31 -4.69
N LYS A 156 15.60 16.17 -5.29
CA LYS A 156 14.33 16.64 -4.72
C LYS A 156 13.17 15.85 -5.31
N ILE A 157 12.05 15.81 -4.59
CA ILE A 157 10.82 15.16 -5.06
C ILE A 157 10.34 15.76 -6.38
N GLY A 158 10.55 17.07 -6.58
CA GLY A 158 10.31 17.75 -7.85
C GLY A 158 11.08 17.13 -9.00
N ASP A 159 12.33 16.71 -8.81
CA ASP A 159 13.17 16.17 -9.88
C ASP A 159 12.67 14.81 -10.38
N SER A 160 12.11 13.99 -9.49
CA SER A 160 11.51 12.70 -9.84
C SER A 160 10.10 12.82 -10.44
N THR A 161 9.44 13.96 -10.23
CA THR A 161 8.07 14.23 -10.71
C THR A 161 8.01 15.21 -11.89
N SER A 162 9.14 15.83 -12.25
CA SER A 162 9.25 16.85 -13.31
C SER A 162 9.59 16.29 -14.69
N LEU A 163 9.72 14.97 -14.84
CA LEU A 163 9.75 14.29 -16.16
C LEU A 163 8.44 14.45 -16.98
N LEU A 164 7.52 15.31 -16.52
CA LEU A 164 6.12 15.40 -16.97
C LEU A 164 5.63 16.84 -17.18
N ALA A 165 6.54 17.82 -17.22
CA ALA A 165 6.21 19.18 -17.65
C ALA A 165 6.29 19.30 -19.18
#